data_AF-A0A0P9NEZ2-F1
#
_entry.id   AF-A0A0P9NEZ2-F1
#
_cell.length_a   1.000
_cell.length_b   1.000
_cell.length_c   1.000
_cell.angle_alpha   90.00
_cell.angle_beta   90.00
_cell.angle_gamma   90.00
#
_symmetry.space_group_name_H-M   'P 1'
#
loop_
_entity.id
_entity.type
_entity.pdbx_description
1 polymer ?
#
loop_
_entity_poly.entity_id
_entity_poly.type
_entity_poly.pdbx_seq_one_letter_code
_entity_poly.pdbx_strand_id
1 'polypeptide(L)'
;MKKADLYSLQALRLLREQRAAAHLGAQRERCRDSHTELDQAREKLRLHREQLAQEAEQAVGQLSEGLSVSEWKVVQERLKQLHDERKALQADADNAVLNLETEEQARKRLRQAHLEQLKKSRAWQNLVEQRMRNDARASEQRDEADQADLPVKGSPPGDER
;
A
#
# COMPACT_ATOMS: atom_id res chain seq x y z
N MET A 1 -11.23 -7.25 -34.31
CA MET A 1 -10.07 -7.04 -33.41
C MET A 1 -9.17 -8.25 -33.50
N LYS A 2 -7.87 -8.11 -33.75
CA LYS A 2 -6.97 -9.25 -33.99
C LYS A 2 -6.49 -9.86 -32.66
N LYS A 3 -6.05 -11.13 -32.66
CA LYS A 3 -5.53 -11.84 -31.47
C LYS A 3 -4.35 -11.08 -30.83
N ALA A 4 -3.49 -10.46 -31.64
CA ALA A 4 -2.40 -9.60 -31.18
C ALA A 4 -2.87 -8.37 -30.37
N ASP A 5 -3.98 -7.74 -30.76
CA ASP A 5 -4.53 -6.57 -30.06
C ASP A 5 -5.06 -6.96 -28.66
N LEU A 6 -5.59 -8.17 -28.51
CA LEU A 6 -6.08 -8.66 -27.21
C LEU A 6 -4.92 -8.92 -26.25
N TYR A 7 -3.84 -9.54 -26.75
CA TYR A 7 -2.64 -9.77 -25.94
C TYR A 7 -1.94 -8.48 -25.56
N SER A 8 -1.86 -7.49 -26.46
CA SER A 8 -1.26 -6.19 -26.14
C SER A 8 -2.08 -5.45 -25.07
N LEU A 9 -3.41 -5.48 -25.15
CA LEU A 9 -4.29 -4.93 -24.12
C LEU A 9 -4.19 -5.69 -22.79
N GLN A 10 -4.03 -7.01 -22.82
CA GLN A 10 -3.82 -7.83 -21.63
C GLN A 10 -2.49 -7.49 -20.95
N ALA A 11 -1.40 -7.40 -21.72
CA ALA A 11 -0.08 -7.01 -21.22
C ALA A 11 -0.11 -5.61 -20.57
N LEU A 12 -0.78 -4.64 -21.21
CA LEU A 12 -0.94 -3.29 -20.65
C LEU A 12 -1.70 -3.29 -19.32
N ARG A 13 -2.71 -4.16 -19.16
CA ARG A 13 -3.47 -4.27 -17.90
C ARG A 13 -2.63 -4.90 -16.80
N LEU A 14 -1.86 -5.95 -17.10
CA LEU A 14 -0.94 -6.57 -16.16
C LEU A 14 0.09 -5.55 -15.66
N LEU A 15 0.67 -4.73 -16.56
CA LEU A 15 1.59 -3.66 -16.19
C LEU A 15 0.93 -2.63 -15.25
N ARG A 16 -0.32 -2.24 -15.51
CA ARG A 16 -1.07 -1.33 -14.62
C ARG A 16 -1.35 -1.94 -13.26
N GLU A 17 -1.65 -3.24 -13.21
CA GLU A 17 -1.83 -3.98 -11.95
C GLU A 17 -0.53 -4.04 -11.15
N GLN A 18 0.59 -4.39 -11.79
CA GLN A 18 1.91 -4.39 -11.16
C GLN A 18 2.29 -3.01 -10.60
N ARG A 19 2.03 -1.93 -11.36
CA ARG A 19 2.25 -0.56 -10.86
C ARG A 19 1.35 -0.23 -9.66
N ALA A 20 0.07 -0.58 -9.71
CA ALA A 20 -0.84 -0.36 -8.59
C ALA A 20 -0.41 -1.14 -7.33
N ALA A 21 0.07 -2.38 -7.50
CA ALA A 21 0.61 -3.19 -6.41
C ALA A 21 1.91 -2.58 -5.84
N ALA A 22 2.81 -2.10 -6.71
CA ALA A 22 4.05 -1.43 -6.30
C ALA A 22 3.77 -0.13 -5.52
N HIS A 23 2.84 0.70 -5.99
CA HIS A 23 2.42 1.90 -5.27
C HIS A 23 1.81 1.57 -3.89
N LEU A 24 0.96 0.55 -3.81
CA LEU A 24 0.41 0.09 -2.54
C LEU A 24 1.50 -0.45 -1.60
N GLY A 25 2.50 -1.14 -2.14
CA GLY A 25 3.68 -1.61 -1.40
C GLY A 25 4.47 -0.45 -0.82
N ALA A 26 4.86 0.52 -1.64
CA ALA A 26 5.56 1.72 -1.19
C ALA A 26 4.77 2.50 -0.13
N GLN A 27 3.45 2.62 -0.29
CA GLN A 27 2.60 3.28 0.69
C GLN A 27 2.53 2.54 2.03
N ARG A 28 2.61 1.20 2.02
CA ARG A 28 2.65 0.42 3.26
C ARG A 28 3.94 0.66 4.04
N GLU A 29 5.07 0.75 3.35
CA GLU A 29 6.34 1.10 3.99
C GLU A 29 6.27 2.50 4.59
N ARG A 30 5.76 3.50 3.85
CA ARG A 30 5.54 4.86 4.42
C ARG A 30 4.66 4.86 5.67
N CYS A 31 3.58 4.09 5.69
CA CYS A 31 2.74 3.98 6.89
C CYS A 31 3.51 3.35 8.06
N ARG A 32 4.41 2.39 7.81
CA ARG A 32 5.26 1.81 8.86
C ARG A 32 6.25 2.84 9.37
N ASP A 33 6.91 3.56 8.47
CA ASP A 33 7.86 4.61 8.83
C ASP A 33 7.17 5.68 9.69
N SER A 34 6.01 6.19 9.27
CA SER A 34 5.22 7.15 10.07
C SER A 34 4.74 6.60 11.41
N HIS A 35 4.45 5.29 11.49
CA HIS A 35 4.17 4.64 12.78
C HIS A 35 5.39 4.70 13.71
N THR A 36 6.57 4.35 13.19
CA THR A 36 7.80 4.40 13.97
C THR A 36 8.17 5.83 14.40
N GLU A 37 7.92 6.82 13.55
CA GLU A 37 8.11 8.24 13.87
C GLU A 37 7.18 8.68 15.00
N LEU A 38 5.91 8.27 14.96
CA LEU A 38 4.94 8.55 16.02
C LEU A 38 5.36 7.92 17.36
N ASP A 39 5.79 6.66 17.34
CA ASP A 39 6.26 5.97 18.54
C ASP A 39 7.49 6.66 19.14
N GLN A 40 8.44 7.08 18.29
CA GLN A 40 9.61 7.85 18.71
C GLN A 40 9.22 9.22 19.29
N ALA A 41 8.28 9.94 18.67
CA ALA A 41 7.82 11.24 19.17
C ALA A 41 7.13 11.11 20.53
N ARG A 42 6.30 10.09 20.71
CA ARG A 42 5.64 9.78 21.98
C ARG A 42 6.64 9.41 23.07
N GLU A 43 7.64 8.60 22.73
CA GLU A 43 8.66 8.20 23.69
C GLU A 43 9.54 9.38 24.11
N LYS A 44 9.96 10.23 23.18
CA LYS A 44 10.67 11.48 23.49
C LYS A 44 9.86 12.37 24.43
N LEU A 45 8.57 12.54 24.14
CA LEU A 45 7.66 13.32 24.99
C LEU A 45 7.49 12.69 26.38
N ARG A 46 7.41 11.36 26.48
CA ARG A 46 7.32 10.64 27.76
C ARG A 46 8.57 10.90 28.61
N LEU A 47 9.75 10.66 28.05
CA LEU A 47 11.04 10.87 28.73
C LEU A 47 11.19 12.34 29.17
N HIS A 48 10.78 13.29 28.33
CA HIS A 48 10.83 14.71 28.67
C HIS A 48 9.90 15.09 29.82
N ARG A 49 8.69 14.49 29.88
CA ARG A 49 7.77 14.69 31.00
C ARG A 49 8.31 14.10 32.30
N GLU A 50 9.00 12.97 32.23
CA GLU A 50 9.69 12.36 33.38
C GLU A 50 10.82 13.26 33.89
N GLN A 51 11.64 13.80 32.98
CA GLN A 51 12.68 14.75 33.35
C GLN A 51 12.10 16.01 34.00
N LEU A 52 11.04 16.59 33.41
CA LEU A 52 10.38 17.77 33.99
C LEU A 52 9.83 17.49 35.40
N ALA A 53 9.28 16.30 35.63
CA ALA A 53 8.77 15.91 36.95
C ALA A 53 9.91 15.77 37.97
N GLN A 54 11.03 15.15 37.59
CA GLN A 54 12.21 15.01 38.46
C GLN A 54 12.81 16.38 38.81
N GLU A 55 12.95 17.28 37.84
CA GLU A 55 13.46 18.64 38.05
C GLU A 55 12.53 19.46 38.96
N ALA A 56 11.20 19.30 38.79
CA ALA A 56 10.23 19.94 39.66
C ALA A 56 10.28 19.39 41.09
N GLU A 57 10.47 18.07 41.27
CA GLU A 57 10.61 17.45 42.58
C GLU A 57 11.91 17.92 43.29
N GLN A 58 13.03 17.97 42.56
CA GLN A 58 14.29 18.50 43.07
C GLN A 58 14.15 19.97 43.48
N ALA A 59 13.48 20.79 42.66
CA ALA A 59 13.21 22.19 42.98
C ALA A 59 12.42 22.34 44.29
N VAL A 60 11.39 21.51 44.50
CA VAL A 60 10.60 21.52 45.73
C VAL A 60 11.44 21.09 46.93
N GLY A 61 12.27 20.05 46.77
CA GLY A 61 13.20 19.60 47.82
C GLY A 61 14.15 20.71 48.25
N GLN A 62 14.83 21.35 47.30
CA GLN A 62 15.76 22.43 47.60
C GLN A 62 15.07 23.67 48.21
N LEU A 63 13.85 24.00 47.77
CA LEU A 63 13.04 25.04 48.40
C LEU A 63 12.79 24.74 49.88
N SER A 64 12.50 23.48 50.23
CA SER A 64 12.27 23.07 51.61
C SER A 64 13.53 23.14 52.49
N GLU A 65 14.71 23.07 51.87
CA GLU A 65 16.02 23.18 52.54
C GLU A 65 16.52 24.63 52.70
N GLY A 66 15.78 25.62 52.17
CA GLY A 66 16.11 27.04 52.32
C GLY A 66 16.90 27.64 51.15
N LEU A 67 16.47 27.34 49.92
CA LEU A 67 17.05 27.89 48.69
C LEU A 67 17.09 29.44 48.67
N SER A 68 18.17 30.01 48.16
CA SER A 68 18.25 31.47 47.98
C SER A 68 17.33 31.98 46.87
N VAL A 69 16.96 33.26 46.93
CA VAL A 69 16.10 33.90 45.90
C VAL A 69 16.74 33.89 44.51
N SER A 70 18.07 34.00 44.42
CA SER A 70 18.79 33.93 43.16
C SER A 70 18.74 32.54 42.53
N GLU A 71 18.95 31.50 43.34
CA GLU A 71 18.86 30.11 42.88
C GLU A 71 17.42 29.77 42.47
N TRP A 72 16.42 30.28 43.21
CA TRP A 72 15.02 30.07 42.88
C TRP A 72 14.67 30.61 41.50
N LYS A 73 15.17 31.79 41.15
CA LYS A 73 14.95 32.38 39.81
C LYS A 73 15.57 31.53 38.71
N VAL A 74 16.75 30.94 38.94
CA VAL A 74 17.40 30.04 37.97
C VAL A 74 16.57 28.78 37.77
N VAL A 75 16.13 28.15 38.86
CA VAL A 75 15.27 26.96 38.82
C VAL A 75 13.93 27.26 38.13
N GLN A 76 13.32 28.41 38.42
CA GLN A 76 12.08 28.84 37.78
C GLN A 76 12.24 29.01 36.26
N GLU A 77 13.32 29.65 35.81
CA GLU A 77 13.58 29.81 34.38
C GLU A 77 13.85 28.45 33.71
N ARG A 78 14.57 27.55 34.38
CA ARG A 78 14.81 26.19 33.87
C ARG A 78 13.52 25.39 33.73
N LEU A 79 12.62 25.43 34.72
CA LEU A 79 11.33 24.76 34.65
C LEU A 79 10.44 25.34 33.55
N LYS A 80 10.50 26.65 33.32
CA LYS A 80 9.80 27.32 32.22
C LYS A 80 10.32 26.85 30.86
N GLN A 81 11.65 26.78 30.68
CA GLN A 81 12.26 26.25 29.46
C GLN A 81 11.82 24.81 29.18
N LEU A 82 11.92 23.92 30.18
CA LEU A 82 11.48 22.53 30.05
C LEU A 82 9.98 22.42 29.72
N HIS A 83 9.16 23.31 30.28
CA HIS A 83 7.73 23.35 29.99
C HIS A 83 7.44 23.80 28.55
N ASP A 84 8.18 24.77 28.02
CA ASP A 84 8.03 25.22 26.63
C ASP A 84 8.56 24.17 25.64
N GLU A 85 9.68 23.51 25.96
CA GLU A 85 10.17 22.33 25.23
C GLU A 85 9.12 21.21 25.19
N ARG A 86 8.44 20.95 26.32
CA ARG A 86 7.34 19.96 26.39
C ARG A 86 6.20 20.33 25.44
N LYS A 87 5.86 21.61 25.30
CA LYS A 87 4.82 22.05 24.35
C LYS A 87 5.26 21.81 22.90
N ALA A 88 6.52 22.08 22.57
CA ALA A 88 7.07 21.78 21.25
C ALA A 88 7.00 20.27 20.95
N LEU A 89 7.46 19.43 21.88
CA LEU A 89 7.40 17.97 21.73
C LEU A 89 5.97 17.42 21.64
N GLN A 90 5.01 18.06 22.33
CA GLN A 90 3.59 17.71 22.19
C GLN A 90 3.11 18.02 20.77
N ALA A 91 3.42 19.21 20.25
CA ALA A 91 3.06 19.58 18.89
C ALA A 91 3.69 18.64 17.85
N ASP A 92 4.95 18.22 18.05
CA ASP A 92 5.61 17.23 17.19
C ASP A 92 4.89 15.87 17.21
N ALA A 93 4.48 15.39 18.39
CA ALA A 93 3.72 14.16 18.51
C ALA A 93 2.33 14.27 17.83
N ASP A 94 1.65 15.40 17.98
CA ASP A 94 0.35 15.66 17.34
C ASP A 94 0.49 15.73 15.81
N ASN A 95 1.55 16.37 15.30
CA ASN A 95 1.88 16.39 13.88
C ASN A 95 2.17 14.98 13.34
N ALA A 96 2.90 14.15 14.10
CA ALA A 96 3.15 12.76 13.72
C ALA A 96 1.87 11.92 13.65
N VAL A 97 0.89 12.16 14.54
CA VAL A 97 -0.45 11.54 14.46
C VAL A 97 -1.15 11.95 13.16
N LEU A 98 -1.18 13.24 12.85
CA LEU A 98 -1.82 13.74 11.63
C LEU A 98 -1.17 13.16 10.36
N ASN A 99 0.17 13.12 10.31
CA ASN A 99 0.90 12.52 9.20
C ASN A 99 0.53 11.04 9.03
N LEU A 100 0.54 10.26 10.11
CA LEU A 100 0.15 8.86 10.06
C LEU A 100 -1.29 8.69 9.54
N GLU A 101 -2.23 9.50 10.00
CA GLU A 101 -3.61 9.48 9.51
C GLU A 101 -3.69 9.77 8.01
N THR A 102 -2.92 10.75 7.52
CA THR A 102 -2.88 11.06 6.07
C THR A 102 -2.31 9.91 5.24
N GLU A 103 -1.24 9.26 5.71
CA GLU A 103 -0.62 8.13 5.02
C GLU A 103 -1.56 6.90 5.03
N GLU A 104 -2.26 6.66 6.13
CA GLU A 104 -3.27 5.60 6.26
C GLU A 104 -4.47 5.83 5.34
N GLN A 105 -4.94 7.07 5.22
CA GLN A 105 -5.99 7.44 4.26
C GLN A 105 -5.53 7.22 2.82
N ALA A 106 -4.30 7.62 2.47
CA ALA A 106 -3.73 7.36 1.15
C ALA A 106 -3.61 5.86 0.87
N ARG A 107 -3.20 5.05 1.86
CA ARG A 107 -3.16 3.59 1.77
C ARG A 107 -4.54 2.99 1.49
N LYS A 108 -5.59 3.48 2.16
CA LYS A 108 -6.98 3.02 1.93
C LYS A 108 -7.42 3.31 0.49
N ARG A 109 -7.15 4.51 -0.03
CA ARG A 109 -7.47 4.89 -1.42
C ARG A 109 -6.72 4.02 -2.43
N LEU A 110 -5.42 3.81 -2.26
CA LEU A 110 -4.62 2.95 -3.13
C LEU A 110 -5.08 1.49 -3.08
N ARG A 111 -5.47 0.98 -1.90
CA ARG A 111 -6.03 -0.37 -1.75
C ARG A 111 -7.31 -0.54 -2.56
N GLN A 112 -8.21 0.45 -2.51
CA GLN A 112 -9.46 0.43 -3.30
C GLN A 112 -9.15 0.44 -4.80
N ALA A 113 -8.30 1.35 -5.26
CA ALA A 113 -7.89 1.43 -6.67
C ALA A 113 -7.23 0.13 -7.17
N HIS A 114 -6.37 -0.49 -6.35
CA HIS A 114 -5.76 -1.78 -6.67
C HIS A 114 -6.80 -2.90 -6.81
N LEU A 115 -7.78 -2.98 -5.89
CA LEU A 115 -8.85 -3.97 -5.96
C LEU A 115 -9.73 -3.80 -7.20
N GLU A 116 -10.05 -2.56 -7.57
CA GLU A 116 -10.78 -2.28 -8.82
C GLU A 116 -9.98 -2.69 -10.05
N GLN A 117 -8.68 -2.40 -10.06
CA GLN A 117 -7.80 -2.78 -11.16
C GLN A 117 -7.69 -4.30 -11.29
N LEU A 118 -7.59 -5.02 -10.18
CA LEU A 118 -7.58 -6.48 -10.15
C LEU A 118 -8.89 -7.06 -10.69
N LYS A 119 -10.06 -6.51 -10.30
CA LYS A 119 -11.36 -6.91 -10.84
C LYS A 119 -11.43 -6.72 -12.35
N LYS A 120 -10.97 -5.58 -12.85
CA LYS A 120 -10.90 -5.28 -14.30
C LYS A 120 -9.96 -6.26 -15.01
N SER A 121 -8.77 -6.52 -14.45
CA SER A 121 -7.77 -7.45 -14.99
C SER A 121 -8.37 -8.86 -15.16
N ARG A 122 -9.03 -9.39 -14.11
CA ARG A 122 -9.70 -10.69 -14.13
C ARG A 122 -10.86 -10.76 -15.13
N ALA A 123 -11.72 -9.75 -15.18
CA ALA A 123 -12.82 -9.71 -16.14
C ALA A 123 -12.31 -9.75 -17.58
N TRP A 124 -11.23 -9.02 -17.86
CA TRP A 124 -10.60 -9.04 -19.18
C TRP A 124 -9.92 -10.36 -19.51
N GLN A 125 -9.25 -10.98 -18.54
CA GLN A 125 -8.65 -12.30 -18.71
C GLN A 125 -9.71 -13.33 -19.10
N ASN A 126 -10.86 -13.36 -18.40
CA ASN A 126 -11.98 -14.23 -18.75
C ASN A 126 -12.51 -14.00 -20.18
N LEU A 127 -12.64 -12.74 -20.60
CA LEU A 127 -13.08 -12.40 -21.96
C LEU A 127 -12.09 -12.87 -23.03
N VAL A 128 -10.78 -12.71 -22.79
CA VAL A 128 -9.74 -13.19 -23.70
C VAL A 128 -9.76 -14.71 -23.79
N GLU A 129 -9.85 -15.41 -22.65
CA GLU A 129 -9.93 -16.87 -22.61
C GLU A 129 -11.17 -17.41 -23.32
N GLN A 130 -12.34 -16.82 -23.10
CA GLN A 130 -13.57 -17.18 -23.81
C GLN A 130 -13.42 -17.02 -25.32
N ARG A 131 -12.83 -15.91 -25.75
CA ARG A 131 -12.60 -15.66 -27.17
C ARG A 131 -11.62 -16.65 -27.78
N MET A 132 -10.52 -16.96 -27.10
CA MET A 132 -9.56 -17.96 -27.58
C MET A 132 -10.22 -19.35 -27.72
N ARG A 133 -11.10 -19.72 -26.79
CA ARG A 133 -11.89 -20.98 -26.89
C ARG A 133 -12.85 -20.97 -28.08
N ASN A 134 -13.51 -19.85 -28.35
CA ASN A 134 -14.41 -19.73 -29.50
C ASN A 134 -13.64 -19.76 -30.82
N ASP A 135 -12.50 -19.07 -30.90
CA ASP A 135 -11.62 -19.09 -32.08
C ASP A 135 -11.11 -20.51 -32.36
N ALA A 136 -10.76 -21.28 -31.32
CA ALA A 136 -10.32 -22.69 -31.44
C ALA A 136 -11.46 -23.61 -31.93
N ARG A 137 -12.67 -23.48 -31.37
CA ARG A 137 -13.84 -24.25 -31.84
C ARG A 137 -14.18 -23.94 -33.29
N ALA A 138 -14.05 -22.67 -33.71
CA ALA A 138 -14.31 -22.26 -35.08
C ALA A 138 -13.21 -22.72 -36.06
N SER A 139 -11.98 -22.97 -35.61
CA SER A 139 -10.98 -23.67 -36.44
C SER A 139 -11.29 -25.16 -36.54
N GLU A 140 -11.62 -25.82 -35.43
CA GLU A 140 -11.98 -27.25 -35.41
C GLU A 140 -13.15 -27.53 -36.37
N GLN A 141 -14.21 -26.72 -36.35
CA GLN A 141 -15.35 -26.86 -37.27
C GLN A 141 -14.99 -26.63 -38.74
N ARG A 142 -14.00 -25.78 -39.04
CA ARG A 142 -13.52 -25.58 -40.40
C ARG A 142 -12.68 -26.76 -40.87
N ASP A 143 -11.79 -27.26 -40.02
CA ASP A 143 -10.98 -28.44 -40.31
C ASP A 143 -11.88 -29.69 -40.51
N GLU A 144 -12.98 -29.81 -39.76
CA GLU A 144 -14.00 -30.86 -39.93
C GLU A 144 -14.78 -30.70 -41.25
N ALA A 145 -15.16 -29.48 -41.62
CA ALA A 145 -15.86 -29.21 -42.88
C ALA A 145 -14.95 -29.48 -44.10
N ASP A 146 -13.69 -29.05 -44.03
CA ASP A 146 -12.69 -29.29 -45.07
C ASP A 146 -12.37 -30.79 -45.24
N GLN A 147 -12.50 -31.59 -44.18
CA GLN A 147 -12.41 -33.06 -44.25
C GLN A 147 -13.65 -33.73 -44.85
N ALA A 148 -14.85 -33.18 -44.61
CA ALA A 148 -16.09 -33.71 -45.17
C ALA A 148 -16.21 -33.49 -46.69
N ASP A 149 -15.57 -32.45 -47.23
CA ASP A 149 -15.52 -32.14 -48.66
C ASP A 149 -14.41 -32.88 -49.42
N LEU A 150 -13.58 -33.70 -48.76
CA LEU A 150 -12.64 -34.57 -49.45
C LEU A 150 -13.39 -35.76 -50.07
N PRO A 151 -13.28 -36.01 -51.39
CA PRO A 151 -13.92 -37.16 -52.00
C PRO A 151 -13.34 -38.43 -51.38
N VAL A 152 -14.20 -39.26 -50.80
CA VAL A 152 -13.88 -40.65 -50.42
C VAL A 152 -13.31 -41.31 -51.66
N LYS A 153 -11.99 -41.53 -51.69
CA LYS A 153 -11.35 -42.29 -52.76
C LYS A 153 -12.05 -43.65 -52.79
N GLY A 154 -12.75 -43.88 -53.89
CA GLY A 154 -13.57 -45.06 -54.11
C GLY A 154 -12.81 -46.33 -53.80
N SER A 155 -13.49 -47.24 -53.11
CA SER A 155 -13.15 -48.65 -53.10
C SER A 155 -12.91 -49.10 -54.55
N PRO A 156 -11.80 -49.80 -54.87
CA PRO A 156 -11.65 -50.40 -56.18
C PRO A 156 -12.77 -51.45 -56.35
N PRO A 157 -13.40 -51.53 -57.53
CA PRO A 157 -14.42 -52.53 -57.78
C PRO A 157 -13.76 -53.91 -57.71
N GLY A 158 -14.47 -54.85 -57.07
CA GLY A 158 -14.07 -56.25 -57.10
C GLY A 158 -14.01 -56.76 -58.53
N ASP A 159 -12.91 -57.39 -58.89
CA ASP A 159 -12.86 -58.25 -60.06
C ASP A 159 -13.35 -59.64 -59.62
N GLU A 160 -14.56 -59.97 -60.07
CA GLU A 160 -15.04 -61.34 -60.12
C GLU A 160 -14.35 -62.07 -61.29
N ARG A 161 -13.81 -63.26 -60.96
CA ARG A 161 -13.43 -64.40 -61.82
C ARG A 161 -12.00 -64.47 -62.36
#